data_AF-A0A5A5QZM6-F1
#
_entry.id   AF-A0A5A5QZM6-F1
#
_cell.length_a   1.000
_cell.length_b   1.000
_cell.length_c   1.000
_cell.angle_alpha   90.00
_cell.angle_beta   90.00
_cell.angle_gamma   90.00
#
_symmetry.space_group_name_H-M   'P 1'
#
loop_
_entity.id
_entity.type
_entity.pdbx_description
1 polymer ?
#
loop_
_entity_poly.entity_id
_entity_poly.type
_entity_poly.pdbx_seq_one_letter_code
_entity_poly.pdbx_strand_id
1 'polypeptide(L)'
;MMNFLINIFLWLVSGLLKYQPSREQNLRPSSPVYTCPSCGSHHTIKNGSTHNGKPKRQEQECSQPFVSNPTNKTISPDTKQLIPQLLLERIS
;
A
#
# COMPACT_ATOMS: atom_id res chain seq x y z
N MET A 1 -38.64 -0.80 47.45
CA MET A 1 -37.46 0.11 47.41
C MET A 1 -36.19 -0.63 46.97
N MET A 2 -35.86 -1.79 47.55
CA MET A 2 -34.64 -2.56 47.20
C MET A 2 -34.59 -3.04 45.74
N ASN A 3 -35.69 -3.54 45.16
CA ASN A 3 -35.71 -4.00 43.76
C ASN A 3 -35.44 -2.90 42.72
N PHE A 4 -35.75 -1.64 43.04
CA PHE A 4 -35.48 -0.53 42.12
C PHE A 4 -33.98 -0.29 41.99
N LEU A 5 -33.26 -0.34 43.12
CA LEU A 5 -31.81 -0.21 43.17
C LEU A 5 -31.11 -1.39 42.48
N ILE A 6 -31.64 -2.60 42.63
CA ILE A 6 -31.11 -3.81 41.97
C ILE A 6 -31.23 -3.69 40.44
N ASN A 7 -32.36 -3.21 39.91
CA ASN A 7 -32.54 -3.01 38.47
C ASN A 7 -31.59 -1.94 37.89
N ILE A 8 -31.37 -0.84 38.62
CA ILE A 8 -30.41 0.20 38.22
C ILE A 8 -28.99 -0.37 38.18
N PHE A 9 -28.61 -1.14 39.21
CA PHE A 9 -27.30 -1.75 39.28
C PHE A 9 -27.07 -2.75 38.14
N LEU A 10 -28.07 -3.60 37.83
CA LEU A 10 -28.01 -4.53 36.70
C LEU A 10 -27.88 -3.81 35.36
N TRP A 11 -28.55 -2.67 35.17
CA TRP A 11 -28.45 -1.85 33.96
C TRP A 11 -27.06 -1.22 33.83
N LEU A 12 -26.49 -0.69 34.91
CA LEU A 12 -25.15 -0.11 34.95
C LEU A 12 -24.06 -1.15 34.70
N VAL A 13 -24.13 -2.32 35.35
CA VAL A 13 -23.17 -3.42 35.13
C VAL A 13 -23.29 -3.95 33.70
N SER A 14 -24.50 -4.06 33.15
CA SER A 14 -24.69 -4.43 31.74
C SER A 14 -24.12 -3.38 30.79
N GLY A 15 -24.24 -2.09 31.12
CA GLY A 15 -23.64 -0.99 30.38
C GLY A 15 -22.11 -1.02 30.42
N LEU A 16 -21.52 -1.35 31.57
CA LEU A 16 -20.07 -1.49 31.74
C LEU A 16 -19.51 -2.78 31.10
N LEU A 17 -20.27 -3.88 31.10
CA LEU A 17 -19.87 -5.11 30.40
C LEU A 17 -20.03 -4.97 28.87
N LYS A 18 -21.00 -4.17 28.41
CA LYS A 18 -21.14 -3.77 27.00
C LYS A 18 -20.20 -2.63 26.59
N TYR A 19 -19.51 -2.01 27.54
CA TYR A 19 -18.44 -1.07 27.26
C TYR A 19 -17.25 -1.86 26.72
N GLN A 20 -17.29 -2.09 25.41
CA GLN A 20 -16.08 -2.29 24.63
C GLN A 20 -15.48 -0.89 24.47
N PRO A 21 -14.39 -0.53 25.17
CA PRO A 21 -13.61 0.62 24.73
C PRO A 21 -13.22 0.30 23.29
N SER A 22 -13.63 1.12 22.34
CA SER A 22 -13.24 0.97 20.95
C SER A 22 -11.71 0.99 20.89
N ARG A 23 -11.09 -0.19 21.01
CA ARG A 23 -9.82 -0.50 20.37
C ARG A 23 -10.11 -0.75 18.92
N GLU A 24 -10.73 0.24 18.29
CA GLU A 24 -10.63 0.45 16.88
C GLU A 24 -9.23 1.04 16.72
N GLN A 25 -8.24 0.14 16.71
CA GLN A 25 -7.05 0.40 15.95
C GLN A 25 -7.55 0.88 14.61
N ASN A 26 -7.16 2.11 14.27
CA ASN A 26 -7.33 2.67 12.95
C ASN A 26 -6.68 1.70 11.96
N LEU A 27 -7.41 0.65 11.56
CA LEU A 27 -7.09 -0.14 10.39
C LEU A 27 -7.46 0.78 9.24
N ARG A 28 -6.57 1.75 8.98
CA ARG A 28 -6.52 2.41 7.67
C ARG A 28 -6.61 1.27 6.67
N PRO A 29 -7.55 1.32 5.71
CA PRO A 29 -7.59 0.32 4.65
C PRO A 29 -6.17 0.19 4.13
N SER A 30 -5.61 -1.02 4.29
CA SER A 30 -4.19 -1.28 4.10
C SER A 30 -3.83 -0.73 2.74
N SER A 31 -3.07 0.37 2.74
CA SER A 31 -2.61 0.96 1.49
C SER A 31 -1.90 -0.14 0.73
N PRO A 32 -2.08 -0.24 -0.61
CA PRO A 32 -1.42 -1.25 -1.41
C PRO A 32 0.06 -1.32 -1.03
N VAL A 33 0.53 -2.53 -0.71
CA VAL A 33 1.93 -2.77 -0.34
C VAL A 33 2.76 -2.67 -1.61
N TYR A 34 3.68 -1.71 -1.65
CA TYR A 34 4.58 -1.52 -2.78
C TYR A 34 5.98 -1.96 -2.41
N THR A 35 6.49 -2.91 -3.17
CA THR A 35 7.83 -3.47 -3.01
C THR A 35 8.82 -2.68 -3.87
N CYS A 36 9.93 -2.25 -3.28
CA CYS A 36 11.02 -1.63 -4.02
C CYS A 36 11.64 -2.65 -4.97
N PRO A 37 11.76 -2.36 -6.28
CA PRO A 37 12.34 -3.29 -7.24
C PRO A 37 13.85 -3.51 -7.04
N SER A 38 14.54 -2.56 -6.41
CA SER A 38 16.00 -2.63 -6.22
C SER A 38 16.39 -3.47 -5.00
N CYS A 39 15.59 -3.46 -3.93
CA CYS A 39 15.96 -4.06 -2.64
C CYS A 39 14.86 -4.89 -1.97
N GLY A 40 13.66 -5.00 -2.55
CA GLY A 40 12.59 -5.82 -2.00
C GLY A 40 11.89 -5.23 -0.76
N SER A 41 12.31 -4.06 -0.28
CA SER A 41 11.69 -3.39 0.88
C SER A 41 10.23 -3.00 0.61
N HIS A 42 9.36 -3.20 1.60
CA HIS A 42 7.95 -2.77 1.57
C HIS A 42 7.76 -1.36 2.13
N HIS A 43 8.78 -0.79 2.77
CA HIS A 43 8.71 0.52 3.42
C HIS A 43 8.97 1.63 2.40
N THR A 44 7.97 1.92 1.57
CA THR A 44 8.09 2.92 0.50
C THR A 44 7.14 4.10 0.72
N ILE A 45 7.65 5.31 0.54
CA ILE A 45 6.89 6.55 0.67
C ILE A 45 6.57 7.14 -0.71
N LYS A 46 5.47 7.89 -0.83
CA LYS A 46 5.17 8.63 -2.05
C LYS A 46 6.16 9.80 -2.19
N ASN A 47 6.92 9.82 -3.27
CA ASN A 47 7.85 10.89 -3.62
C ASN A 47 7.43 11.58 -4.94
N GLY A 48 6.36 12.37 -4.88
CA GLY A 48 5.85 13.11 -6.03
C GLY A 48 5.05 12.28 -7.04
N SER A 49 4.94 12.79 -8.26
CA SER A 49 4.22 12.15 -9.38
C SER A 49 4.93 12.33 -10.72
N THR A 50 4.59 11.49 -11.70
CA THR A 50 4.97 11.69 -13.10
C THR A 50 4.14 12.80 -13.73
N HIS A 51 4.52 13.28 -14.92
CA HIS A 51 3.72 14.24 -15.68
C HIS A 51 2.30 13.72 -15.98
N ASN A 52 2.13 12.40 -16.07
CA ASN A 52 0.85 11.70 -16.22
C ASN A 52 0.10 11.49 -14.90
N GLY A 53 0.50 12.16 -13.82
CA GLY A 53 -0.14 12.07 -12.50
C GLY A 53 0.07 10.76 -11.74
N LYS A 54 0.89 9.82 -12.25
CA LYS A 54 1.15 8.56 -11.55
C LYS A 54 2.07 8.80 -10.36
N PRO A 55 1.78 8.27 -9.16
CA PRO A 55 2.63 8.47 -8.00
C PRO A 55 3.98 7.79 -8.20
N LYS A 56 5.05 8.53 -7.95
CA LYS A 56 6.40 8.00 -7.76
C LYS A 56 6.54 7.62 -6.29
N ARG A 57 7.22 6.53 -6.00
CA ARG A 57 7.57 6.08 -4.65
C ARG A 57 9.06 5.91 -4.52
N GLN A 58 9.57 6.12 -3.33
CA GLN A 58 10.98 5.97 -3.01
C GLN A 58 11.11 5.31 -1.65
N GLU A 59 12.15 4.51 -1.51
CA GLU A 59 12.58 3.94 -0.25
C GLU A 59 13.84 4.67 0.23
N GLN A 60 14.05 4.72 1.55
CA GLN A 60 15.09 5.55 2.16
C GLN A 60 16.51 5.07 1.82
N GLU A 61 16.75 3.76 1.85
CA GLU A 61 18.07 3.14 1.61
C GLU A 61 18.37 3.09 0.11
N CYS A 62 17.39 2.68 -0.69
CA CYS A 62 17.58 2.36 -2.10
C CYS A 62 17.57 3.62 -2.98
N SER A 63 17.14 4.77 -2.43
CA SER A 63 17.09 6.16 -2.95
C SER A 63 16.57 6.37 -4.39
N GLN A 64 16.28 5.30 -5.12
CA GLN A 64 15.84 5.29 -6.50
C GLN A 64 14.30 5.35 -6.53
N PRO A 65 13.71 6.40 -7.12
CA PRO A 65 12.27 6.48 -7.27
C PRO A 65 11.75 5.48 -8.30
N PHE A 66 10.62 4.84 -8.01
CA PHE A 66 9.91 3.95 -8.92
C PHE A 66 8.44 4.35 -9.05
N VAL A 67 7.80 4.02 -10.18
CA VAL A 67 6.38 4.30 -10.39
C VAL A 67 5.58 3.08 -9.96
N SER A 68 4.59 3.25 -9.10
CA SER A 68 3.70 2.14 -8.77
C SER A 68 2.74 1.83 -9.92
N ASN A 69 2.59 0.55 -10.25
CA ASN A 69 1.71 0.07 -11.31
C ASN A 69 1.95 0.81 -12.64
N PRO A 70 3.12 0.60 -13.28
CA PRO A 70 3.45 1.25 -14.53
C PRO A 70 2.45 0.84 -15.63
N THR A 71 1.86 1.82 -16.31
CA THR A 71 0.90 1.59 -17.40
C THR A 71 1.60 1.22 -18.71
N ASN A 72 2.82 1.71 -18.93
CA ASN A 72 3.64 1.32 -20.06
C ASN A 72 4.26 -0.05 -19.77
N LYS A 73 3.90 -1.04 -20.59
CA LYS A 73 4.40 -2.40 -20.47
C LYS A 73 5.92 -2.39 -20.63
N THR A 74 6.63 -2.91 -19.63
CA THR A 74 8.05 -3.23 -19.78
C THR A 74 8.17 -4.35 -20.81
N ILE A 75 8.86 -4.08 -21.92
CA ILE A 75 9.19 -5.11 -22.90
C ILE A 75 10.12 -6.16 -22.28
N SER A 76 9.89 -7.43 -22.61
CA SER A 76 10.68 -8.54 -22.08
C SER A 76 12.15 -8.41 -22.48
N PRO A 77 13.10 -8.99 -21.72
CA PRO A 77 14.50 -9.01 -22.09
C PRO A 77 14.72 -9.60 -23.50
N ASP A 78 13.98 -10.64 -23.87
CA ASP A 78 14.06 -11.26 -25.20
C ASP A 78 13.65 -10.27 -26.30
N THR A 79 12.55 -9.52 -26.10
CA THR A 79 12.13 -8.47 -27.04
C THR A 79 13.16 -7.35 -27.12
N LYS A 80 13.81 -6.98 -26.01
CA LYS A 80 14.88 -5.98 -26.01
C LYS A 80 16.10 -6.44 -26.82
N GLN A 81 16.44 -7.71 -26.78
CA GLN A 81 17.56 -8.29 -27.54
C GLN A 81 17.24 -8.46 -29.03
N LEU A 82 15.98 -8.70 -29.38
CA LEU A 82 15.54 -8.82 -30.76
C LEU A 82 15.62 -7.49 -31.53
N ILE A 83 15.33 -6.36 -30.87
CA ILE A 83 15.37 -5.02 -31.50
C ILE A 83 16.72 -4.71 -32.19
N PRO A 84 17.89 -4.81 -31.54
CA PRO A 84 19.16 -4.53 -32.20
C PRO A 84 19.48 -5.50 -33.33
N GLN A 85 19.06 -6.77 -33.24
CA GLN A 85 19.26 -7.75 -34.31
C GLN A 85 18.48 -7.35 -35.57
N LEU A 86 17.18 -7.03 -35.42
CA LEU A 86 16.33 -6.57 -36.52
C LEU A 86 16.80 -5.24 -37.11
N LEU A 87 17.36 -4.35 -36.29
CA LEU A 87 17.93 -3.08 -36.77
C LEU A 87 19.20 -3.30 -37.60
N LEU A 88 20.04 -4.26 -37.24
CA LEU A 88 21.24 -4.62 -38.01
C LEU A 88 20.87 -5.20 -39.39
N GLU A 89 19.88 -6.09 -39.45
CA GLU A 89 19.37 -6.67 -40.70
C GLU A 89 18.78 -5.63 -41.68
N ARG A 90 18.33 -4.47 -41.17
CA ARG A 90 17.76 -3.38 -42.00
C ARG A 90 18.82 -2.45 -42.58
N ILE A 91 20.03 -2.43 -42.03
CA ILE A 91 21.13 -1.54 -42.46
C ILE A 91 22.06 -2.27 -43.43
N SER A 92 22.08 -3.61 -43.41
CA SER A 92 22.73 -4.48 -44.40
C SER A 92 21.95 -4.59 -45.70
#